data_AF-E3LU76-F1
#
_entry.id   AF-E3LU76-F1
#
_cell.length_a   1.000
_cell.length_b   1.000
_cell.length_c   1.000
_cell.angle_alpha   90.00
_cell.angle_beta   90.00
_cell.angle_gamma   90.00
#
_symmetry.space_group_name_H-M   'P 1'
#
loop_
_entity.id
_entity.type
_entity.pdbx_description
1 polymer ?
#
loop_
_entity_poly.entity_id
_entity_poly.type
_entity_poly.pdbx_seq_one_letter_code
_entity_poly.pdbx_strand_id
1 'polypeptide(L)'
;MKTMIKKYFDPEQYKSEEFNQTFRSSCEGWDENSPESILTSMHLMFVRSCRNFVTPTEVQDIADHRTYLMRLFTRLQTSIARTCAYSLYEGDAELINRYTDPIVGRVTDISIHTAEFLNVSLISAWPSAHNQVLKEQIMWNVRKAGFVDNKNLKTVTEITRPLLMNTGVPNYAYEMLIVRATEKEYDLYFEGFDRYYSLRKNVSGFDTIIGRIPLNSTNPHDKLKIKGRMAHLNNLAYDLNATIQFEMGKLYNAPTLSMIAAELKKIGTQFISRDNFHCWAILREWAPKFWSSCPTIDYFSSSYNVSDMSSITTLSYTNRGNIFQKCEEFRFLFFM
;
A
#
# COMPACT_ATOMS: atom_id res chain seq x y z
N MET A 1 -10.70 -18.62 -5.87
CA MET A 1 -11.44 -17.59 -5.11
C MET A 1 -12.73 -17.16 -5.83
N LYS A 2 -12.69 -16.67 -7.08
CA LYS A 2 -13.87 -16.26 -7.89
C LYS A 2 -15.07 -17.21 -7.86
N THR A 3 -14.85 -18.52 -7.94
CA THR A 3 -15.93 -19.53 -7.98
C THR A 3 -16.57 -19.77 -6.62
N MET A 4 -15.79 -19.75 -5.52
CA MET A 4 -16.34 -19.82 -4.16
C MET A 4 -17.09 -18.54 -3.83
N ILE A 5 -16.46 -17.39 -4.07
CA ILE A 5 -17.04 -16.06 -3.93
C ILE A 5 -18.40 -16.04 -4.65
N LYS A 6 -18.46 -16.26 -5.96
CA LYS A 6 -19.74 -16.22 -6.70
C LYS A 6 -20.79 -17.20 -6.19
N LYS A 7 -20.40 -18.41 -5.75
CA LYS A 7 -21.34 -19.38 -5.19
C LYS A 7 -21.97 -18.88 -3.89
N TYR A 8 -21.17 -18.33 -2.96
CA TYR A 8 -21.66 -17.80 -1.69
C TYR A 8 -22.24 -16.37 -1.76
N PHE A 9 -22.05 -15.65 -2.87
CA PHE A 9 -22.65 -14.33 -3.12
C PHE A 9 -23.92 -14.41 -3.98
N ASP A 10 -24.43 -15.60 -4.30
CA ASP A 10 -25.69 -15.77 -5.03
C ASP A 10 -26.88 -15.78 -4.04
N PRO A 11 -27.71 -14.71 -3.98
CA PRO A 11 -28.87 -14.65 -3.09
C PRO A 11 -29.91 -15.74 -3.39
N GLU A 12 -29.92 -16.27 -4.62
CA GLU A 12 -30.85 -17.32 -5.04
C GLU A 12 -30.49 -18.69 -4.47
N GLN A 13 -29.22 -18.90 -4.09
CA GLN A 13 -28.79 -20.17 -3.48
C GLN A 13 -29.45 -20.39 -2.11
N TYR A 14 -29.69 -19.31 -1.37
CA TYR A 14 -30.36 -19.31 -0.06
C TYR A 14 -31.89 -19.45 -0.13
N LYS A 15 -32.45 -19.45 -1.33
CA LYS A 15 -33.88 -19.74 -1.57
C LYS A 15 -34.12 -21.19 -1.98
N SER A 16 -33.07 -21.99 -2.17
CA SER A 16 -33.23 -23.38 -2.59
C SER A 16 -33.82 -24.23 -1.47
N GLU A 17 -34.78 -25.08 -1.83
CA GLU A 17 -35.52 -25.93 -0.88
C GLU A 17 -34.60 -26.97 -0.21
N GLU A 18 -33.57 -27.40 -0.94
CA GLU A 18 -32.49 -28.27 -0.46
C GLU A 18 -31.61 -27.59 0.61
N PHE A 19 -31.27 -26.30 0.43
CA PHE A 19 -30.58 -25.51 1.46
C PHE A 19 -31.47 -25.37 2.70
N ASN A 20 -32.75 -25.01 2.53
CA ASN A 20 -33.68 -24.87 3.65
C ASN A 20 -33.90 -26.19 4.43
N GLN A 21 -34.02 -27.34 3.76
CA GLN A 21 -34.19 -28.63 4.43
C GLN A 21 -32.92 -29.09 5.16
N THR A 22 -31.75 -28.98 4.53
CA THR A 22 -30.46 -29.34 5.15
C THR A 22 -30.13 -28.42 6.32
N PHE A 23 -30.54 -27.15 6.22
CA PHE A 23 -30.33 -26.15 7.25
C PHE A 23 -31.29 -26.32 8.43
N ARG A 24 -32.56 -26.68 8.17
CA ARG A 24 -33.56 -26.97 9.21
C ARG A 24 -33.22 -28.22 10.02
N SER A 25 -32.78 -29.30 9.36
CA SER A 25 -32.28 -30.49 10.07
C SER A 25 -31.03 -30.19 10.88
N SER A 26 -30.19 -29.25 10.42
CA SER A 26 -29.07 -28.75 11.21
C SER A 26 -29.56 -27.97 12.44
N CYS A 27 -30.60 -27.12 12.35
CA CYS A 27 -31.20 -26.41 13.51
C CYS A 27 -31.87 -27.37 14.52
N GLU A 28 -32.49 -28.47 14.06
CA GLU A 28 -33.23 -29.43 14.90
C GLU A 28 -32.30 -30.34 15.74
N GLY A 29 -31.01 -30.43 15.38
CA GLY A 29 -29.98 -31.16 16.14
C GLY A 29 -29.14 -30.31 17.09
N TRP A 30 -29.50 -29.04 17.34
CA TRP A 30 -28.64 -28.07 18.03
C TRP A 30 -28.47 -28.32 19.54
N ASP A 31 -27.22 -28.44 19.98
CA ASP A 31 -26.80 -28.05 21.34
C ASP A 31 -26.48 -26.55 21.39
N GLU A 32 -26.30 -26.01 22.60
CA GLU A 32 -26.00 -24.60 22.89
C GLU A 32 -24.73 -24.04 22.18
N ASN A 33 -23.90 -24.89 21.56
CA ASN A 33 -22.63 -24.53 20.91
C ASN A 33 -22.75 -24.33 19.38
N SER A 34 -23.93 -24.47 18.82
CA SER A 34 -24.13 -24.42 17.36
C SER A 34 -23.81 -23.06 16.71
N PRO A 35 -24.11 -21.89 17.34
CA PRO A 35 -23.63 -20.60 16.85
C PRO A 35 -22.10 -20.51 16.82
N GLU A 36 -21.39 -21.05 17.82
CA GLU A 36 -19.92 -21.12 17.88
C GLU A 36 -19.32 -21.95 16.73
N SER A 37 -20.01 -23.01 16.30
CA SER A 37 -19.54 -23.88 15.21
C SER A 37 -19.68 -23.22 13.83
N ILE A 38 -20.74 -22.42 13.61
CA ILE A 38 -20.90 -21.57 12.41
C ILE A 38 -19.78 -20.52 12.38
N LEU A 39 -19.50 -19.90 13.53
CA LEU A 39 -18.43 -18.90 13.67
C LEU A 39 -17.05 -19.49 13.41
N THR A 40 -16.78 -20.68 13.93
CA THR A 40 -15.53 -21.41 13.70
C THR A 40 -15.36 -21.77 12.23
N SER A 41 -16.44 -22.20 11.57
CA SER A 41 -16.44 -22.50 10.13
C SER A 41 -16.17 -21.26 9.28
N MET A 42 -16.82 -20.13 9.60
CA MET A 42 -16.56 -18.85 8.94
C MET A 42 -15.13 -18.37 9.16
N HIS A 43 -14.63 -18.41 10.40
CA HIS A 43 -13.26 -18.03 10.73
C HIS A 43 -12.23 -18.89 9.99
N LEU A 44 -12.38 -20.22 9.99
CA LEU A 44 -11.51 -21.14 9.27
C LEU A 44 -11.56 -20.90 7.75
N MET A 45 -12.73 -20.58 7.18
CA MET A 45 -12.88 -20.27 5.76
C MET A 45 -12.18 -18.97 5.37
N PHE A 46 -12.28 -17.90 6.17
CA PHE A 46 -11.55 -16.66 5.91
C PHE A 46 -10.04 -16.84 6.09
N VAL A 47 -9.61 -17.47 7.18
CA VAL A 47 -8.18 -17.71 7.45
C VAL A 47 -7.56 -18.61 6.38
N ARG A 48 -8.23 -19.68 5.93
CA ARG A 48 -7.74 -20.53 4.84
C ARG A 48 -7.72 -19.80 3.49
N SER A 49 -8.70 -18.94 3.23
CA SER A 49 -8.75 -18.16 1.97
C SER A 49 -7.70 -17.04 1.93
N CYS A 50 -7.36 -16.46 3.09
CA CYS A 50 -6.37 -15.39 3.22
C CYS A 50 -4.92 -15.87 3.36
N ARG A 51 -4.66 -17.18 3.41
CA ARG A 51 -3.29 -17.74 3.43
C ARG A 51 -2.57 -17.71 2.07
N ASN A 52 -3.26 -17.33 1.00
CA ASN A 52 -2.68 -17.17 -0.33
C ASN A 52 -2.45 -15.70 -0.65
N PHE A 53 -1.41 -15.40 -1.44
CA PHE A 53 -1.15 -14.05 -1.96
C PHE A 53 -2.37 -13.52 -2.71
N VAL A 54 -2.96 -12.43 -2.21
CA VAL A 54 -4.11 -11.77 -2.83
C VAL A 54 -3.62 -10.97 -4.02
N THR A 55 -4.16 -11.24 -5.21
CA THR A 55 -3.84 -10.50 -6.44
C THR A 55 -4.43 -9.08 -6.39
N PRO A 56 -3.89 -8.10 -7.16
CA PRO A 56 -4.47 -6.76 -7.22
C PRO A 56 -5.95 -6.75 -7.61
N THR A 57 -6.37 -7.64 -8.51
CA THR A 57 -7.79 -7.82 -8.88
C THR A 57 -8.65 -8.30 -7.72
N GLU A 58 -8.14 -9.24 -6.91
CA GLU A 58 -8.85 -9.71 -5.72
C GLU A 58 -8.92 -8.62 -4.64
N VAL A 59 -7.88 -7.79 -4.49
CA VAL A 59 -7.91 -6.61 -3.60
C VAL A 59 -8.99 -5.61 -4.04
N GLN A 60 -9.11 -5.37 -5.34
CA GLN A 60 -10.14 -4.47 -5.90
C GLN A 60 -11.55 -5.05 -5.73
N ASP A 61 -11.75 -6.33 -6.05
CA ASP A 61 -13.03 -7.03 -5.87
C ASP A 61 -13.47 -6.97 -4.39
N ILE A 62 -12.56 -7.17 -3.44
CA ILE A 62 -12.85 -7.07 -1.99
C ILE A 62 -13.20 -5.63 -1.59
N ALA A 63 -12.47 -4.63 -2.10
CA ALA A 63 -12.73 -3.22 -1.81
C ALA A 63 -14.12 -2.80 -2.31
N ASP A 64 -14.49 -3.17 -3.54
CA ASP A 64 -15.76 -2.81 -4.17
C ASP A 64 -16.96 -3.50 -3.51
N HIS A 65 -16.79 -4.76 -3.09
CA HIS A 65 -17.87 -5.54 -2.48
C HIS A 65 -17.94 -5.41 -0.97
N ARG A 66 -17.05 -4.66 -0.30
CA ARG A 66 -16.98 -4.52 1.16
C ARG A 66 -18.34 -4.22 1.80
N THR A 67 -19.05 -3.20 1.30
CA THR A 67 -20.35 -2.79 1.85
C THR A 67 -21.43 -3.85 1.61
N TYR A 68 -21.36 -4.55 0.47
CA TYR A 68 -22.29 -5.63 0.12
C TYR A 68 -22.05 -6.88 0.96
N LEU A 69 -20.79 -7.31 1.09
CA LEU A 69 -20.31 -8.36 1.99
C LEU A 69 -20.82 -8.16 3.42
N MET A 70 -20.64 -6.96 3.96
CA MET A 70 -21.11 -6.62 5.31
C MET A 70 -22.62 -6.72 5.45
N ARG A 71 -23.38 -6.21 4.47
CA ARG A 71 -24.85 -6.33 4.45
C ARG A 71 -25.32 -7.77 4.28
N LEU A 72 -24.59 -8.57 3.51
CA LEU A 72 -24.92 -9.97 3.25
C LEU A 72 -24.69 -10.80 4.52
N PHE A 73 -23.59 -10.61 5.25
CA PHE A 73 -23.37 -11.27 6.55
C PHE A 73 -24.48 -10.95 7.54
N THR A 74 -24.82 -9.67 7.71
CA THR A 74 -25.90 -9.26 8.61
C THR A 74 -27.24 -9.88 8.21
N ARG A 75 -27.59 -9.86 6.91
CA ARG A 75 -28.87 -10.40 6.43
C ARG A 75 -28.95 -11.92 6.54
N LEU A 76 -27.91 -12.63 6.15
CA LEU A 76 -27.87 -14.09 6.17
C LEU A 76 -28.04 -14.59 7.60
N GLN A 77 -27.31 -14.00 8.54
CA GLN A 77 -27.28 -14.45 9.92
C GLN A 77 -28.55 -14.05 10.70
N THR A 78 -29.13 -12.88 10.43
CA THR A 78 -30.42 -12.48 11.02
C THR A 78 -31.57 -13.35 10.52
N SER A 79 -31.56 -13.68 9.22
CA SER A 79 -32.56 -14.59 8.62
C SER A 79 -32.42 -16.01 9.16
N ILE A 80 -31.19 -16.50 9.32
CA ILE A 80 -30.86 -17.81 9.89
C ILE A 80 -31.33 -17.92 11.35
N ALA A 81 -30.95 -16.95 12.19
CA ALA A 81 -31.30 -16.94 13.62
C ALA A 81 -32.82 -16.96 13.81
N ARG A 82 -33.53 -16.14 13.02
CA ARG A 82 -34.98 -16.03 13.08
C ARG A 82 -35.69 -17.28 12.56
N THR A 83 -35.13 -17.95 11.55
CA THR A 83 -35.71 -19.19 10.98
C THR A 83 -35.53 -20.39 11.91
N CYS A 84 -34.35 -20.52 12.56
CA CYS A 84 -34.16 -21.56 13.58
C CYS A 84 -35.05 -21.26 14.81
N ALA A 85 -35.12 -20.01 15.29
CA ALA A 85 -35.98 -19.63 16.42
C ALA A 85 -37.47 -19.90 16.14
N TYR A 86 -37.95 -19.55 14.95
CA TYR A 86 -39.33 -19.79 14.54
C TYR A 86 -39.65 -21.29 14.45
N SER A 87 -38.69 -22.11 14.01
CA SER A 87 -38.87 -23.57 13.95
C SER A 87 -38.82 -24.23 15.33
N LEU A 88 -38.03 -23.72 16.27
CA LEU A 88 -37.88 -24.27 17.62
C LEU A 88 -39.02 -23.88 18.58
N TYR A 89 -39.62 -22.70 18.39
CA TYR A 89 -40.61 -22.13 19.32
C TYR A 89 -42.00 -21.96 18.69
N GLU A 90 -42.27 -22.64 17.57
CA GLU A 90 -43.58 -22.70 16.89
C GLU A 90 -44.27 -21.32 16.66
N GLY A 91 -43.49 -20.25 16.51
CA GLY A 91 -44.02 -18.90 16.30
C GLY A 91 -44.32 -18.08 17.56
N ASP A 92 -43.96 -18.55 18.77
CA ASP A 92 -44.05 -17.74 19.99
C ASP A 92 -43.10 -16.54 19.92
N ALA A 93 -43.67 -15.35 19.76
CA ALA A 93 -42.92 -14.13 19.51
C ALA A 93 -42.02 -13.71 20.70
N GLU A 94 -42.40 -14.02 21.93
CA GLU A 94 -41.63 -13.63 23.12
C GLU A 94 -40.40 -14.53 23.28
N LEU A 95 -40.58 -15.84 23.10
CA LEU A 95 -39.48 -16.80 23.13
C LEU A 95 -38.55 -16.65 21.91
N ILE A 96 -39.11 -16.37 20.73
CA ILE A 96 -38.33 -16.06 19.53
C ILE A 96 -37.45 -14.84 19.77
N ASN A 97 -38.00 -13.73 20.27
CA ASN A 97 -37.19 -12.53 20.50
C ASN A 97 -36.09 -12.78 21.55
N ARG A 98 -36.43 -13.47 22.66
CA ARG A 98 -35.47 -13.82 23.72
C ARG A 98 -34.32 -14.70 23.22
N TYR A 99 -34.57 -15.57 22.25
CA TYR A 99 -33.56 -16.40 21.60
C TYR A 99 -32.77 -15.65 20.52
N THR A 100 -33.44 -14.75 19.80
CA THR A 100 -32.85 -14.04 18.66
C THR A 100 -31.93 -12.91 19.11
N ASP A 101 -32.24 -12.21 20.20
CA ASP A 101 -31.48 -11.04 20.68
C ASP A 101 -30.00 -11.34 21.02
N PRO A 102 -29.66 -12.41 21.78
CA PRO A 102 -28.26 -12.75 22.06
C PRO A 102 -27.51 -13.17 20.79
N ILE A 103 -28.19 -13.84 19.85
CA ILE A 103 -27.60 -14.27 18.57
C ILE A 103 -27.32 -13.05 17.69
N VAL A 104 -28.27 -12.11 17.60
CA VAL A 104 -28.10 -10.84 16.89
C VAL A 104 -26.96 -10.02 17.48
N GLY A 105 -26.84 -9.99 18.82
CA GLY A 105 -25.70 -9.36 19.51
C GLY A 105 -24.36 -9.95 19.08
N ARG A 106 -24.18 -11.27 19.23
CA ARG A 106 -22.95 -11.97 18.81
C ARG A 106 -22.65 -11.79 17.33
N VAL A 107 -23.65 -11.90 16.47
CA VAL A 107 -23.53 -11.69 15.01
C VAL A 107 -23.05 -10.28 14.68
N THR A 108 -23.55 -9.28 15.41
CA THR A 108 -23.14 -7.89 15.26
C THR A 108 -21.66 -7.73 15.62
N ASP A 109 -21.22 -8.32 16.73
CA ASP A 109 -19.82 -8.27 17.16
C ASP A 109 -18.88 -8.93 16.14
N ILE A 110 -19.23 -10.10 15.63
CA ILE A 110 -18.46 -10.78 14.58
C ILE A 110 -18.44 -10.00 13.27
N SER A 111 -19.57 -9.38 12.91
CA SER A 111 -19.63 -8.51 11.74
C SER A 111 -18.67 -7.32 11.90
N ILE A 112 -18.69 -6.66 13.05
CA ILE A 112 -17.78 -5.54 13.37
C ILE A 112 -16.32 -5.99 13.27
N HIS A 113 -15.95 -7.09 13.94
CA HIS A 113 -14.59 -7.61 13.89
C HIS A 113 -14.15 -8.03 12.48
N THR A 114 -15.04 -8.63 11.71
CA THR A 114 -14.76 -9.00 10.31
C THR A 114 -14.56 -7.75 9.45
N ALA A 115 -15.37 -6.71 9.65
CA ALA A 115 -15.23 -5.44 8.96
C ALA A 115 -13.90 -4.76 9.28
N GLU A 116 -13.51 -4.75 10.55
CA GLU A 116 -12.24 -4.23 11.03
C GLU A 116 -11.06 -5.00 10.44
N PHE A 117 -11.11 -6.34 10.51
CA PHE A 117 -10.09 -7.22 9.95
C PHE A 117 -9.91 -6.99 8.45
N LEU A 118 -11.00 -6.91 7.68
CA LEU A 118 -10.96 -6.62 6.25
C LEU A 118 -10.38 -5.23 5.97
N ASN A 119 -10.77 -4.22 6.75
CA ASN A 119 -10.26 -2.87 6.59
C ASN A 119 -8.76 -2.79 6.86
N VAL A 120 -8.29 -3.39 7.96
CA VAL A 120 -6.86 -3.47 8.30
C VAL A 120 -6.10 -4.25 7.24
N SER A 121 -6.65 -5.36 6.77
CA SER A 121 -6.02 -6.18 5.72
C SER A 121 -5.87 -5.41 4.41
N LEU A 122 -6.90 -4.69 3.96
CA LEU A 122 -6.82 -3.84 2.77
C LEU A 122 -5.81 -2.69 2.94
N ILE A 123 -5.82 -2.04 4.10
CA ILE A 123 -4.87 -0.96 4.41
C ILE A 123 -3.44 -1.48 4.43
N SER A 124 -3.20 -2.71 4.88
CA SER A 124 -1.87 -3.34 4.96
C SER A 124 -1.41 -3.99 3.65
N ALA A 125 -2.33 -4.40 2.78
CA ALA A 125 -2.01 -5.06 1.51
C ALA A 125 -1.50 -4.10 0.43
N TRP A 126 -1.73 -2.79 0.60
CA TRP A 126 -1.39 -1.77 -0.39
C TRP A 126 0.05 -1.86 -0.93
N PRO A 127 1.13 -2.06 -0.12
CA PRO A 127 2.48 -2.03 -0.64
C PRO A 127 2.67 -3.19 -1.61
N SER A 128 2.17 -4.37 -1.26
CA SER A 128 2.29 -5.57 -2.09
C SER A 128 1.52 -5.40 -3.41
N ALA A 129 0.25 -4.98 -3.34
CA ALA A 129 -0.59 -4.83 -4.52
C ALA A 129 -0.05 -3.75 -5.48
N HIS A 130 0.34 -2.59 -4.96
CA HIS A 130 0.77 -1.46 -5.78
C HIS A 130 2.15 -1.69 -6.41
N ASN A 131 3.08 -2.31 -5.67
CA ASN A 131 4.36 -2.69 -6.25
C ASN A 131 4.22 -3.78 -7.32
N GLN A 132 3.26 -4.70 -7.18
CA GLN A 132 2.98 -5.69 -8.21
C GLN A 132 2.48 -5.02 -9.50
N VAL A 133 1.54 -4.06 -9.39
CA VAL A 133 1.08 -3.27 -10.54
C VAL A 133 2.24 -2.53 -11.21
N LEU A 134 3.07 -1.84 -10.43
CA LEU A 134 4.24 -1.13 -10.98
C LEU A 134 5.24 -2.07 -11.64
N LYS A 135 5.54 -3.21 -11.02
CA LYS A 135 6.41 -4.25 -11.59
C LYS A 135 5.91 -4.73 -12.94
N GLU A 136 4.62 -5.02 -13.06
CA GLU A 136 4.01 -5.44 -14.33
C GLU A 136 4.15 -4.36 -15.40
N GLN A 137 3.92 -3.09 -15.04
CA GLN A 137 4.08 -1.98 -15.98
C GLN A 137 5.54 -1.79 -16.41
N ILE A 138 6.51 -1.94 -15.50
CA ILE A 138 7.93 -1.94 -15.85
C ILE A 138 8.21 -3.10 -16.81
N MET A 139 7.83 -4.33 -16.47
CA MET A 139 8.10 -5.51 -17.31
C MET A 139 7.48 -5.43 -18.71
N TRP A 140 6.29 -4.84 -18.85
CA TRP A 140 5.63 -4.69 -20.15
C TRP A 140 6.21 -3.59 -21.02
N ASN A 141 6.61 -2.46 -20.43
CA ASN A 141 7.04 -1.28 -21.17
C ASN A 141 8.56 -1.15 -21.30
N VAL A 142 9.32 -1.88 -20.48
CA VAL A 142 10.77 -1.88 -20.44
C VAL A 142 11.30 -3.21 -20.98
N ARG A 143 11.60 -3.26 -22.29
CA ARG A 143 12.01 -4.49 -23.00
C ARG A 143 13.29 -5.13 -22.42
N LYS A 144 14.21 -4.34 -21.87
CA LYS A 144 15.42 -4.76 -21.10
C LYS A 144 15.98 -3.57 -20.32
N ALA A 145 16.40 -3.78 -19.07
CA ALA A 145 16.93 -2.74 -18.18
C ALA A 145 18.14 -1.95 -18.73
N GLY A 146 18.87 -2.49 -19.73
CA GLY A 146 20.04 -1.85 -20.34
C GLY A 146 19.76 -0.72 -21.34
N PHE A 147 18.53 -0.55 -21.83
CA PHE A 147 18.17 0.47 -22.84
C PHE A 147 16.93 1.27 -22.45
N VAL A 148 16.96 1.88 -21.27
CA VAL A 148 15.78 2.52 -20.68
C VAL A 148 16.12 3.96 -20.44
N ASP A 149 15.48 4.84 -21.18
CA ASP A 149 15.63 6.28 -21.03
C ASP A 149 14.53 6.87 -20.12
N ASN A 150 14.67 8.15 -19.79
CA ASN A 150 13.68 8.87 -19.01
C ASN A 150 12.29 8.88 -19.64
N LYS A 151 12.18 8.77 -20.98
CA LYS A 151 10.89 8.73 -21.67
C LYS A 151 10.19 7.40 -21.41
N ASN A 152 10.90 6.28 -21.42
CA ASN A 152 10.36 4.98 -21.05
C ASN A 152 9.84 4.98 -19.61
N LEU A 153 10.65 5.47 -18.66
CA LEU A 153 10.26 5.54 -17.25
C LEU A 153 9.09 6.47 -17.02
N LYS A 154 9.06 7.62 -17.71
CA LYS A 154 7.91 8.54 -17.71
C LYS A 154 6.63 7.82 -18.13
N THR A 155 6.63 7.14 -19.28
CA THR A 155 5.49 6.37 -19.78
C THR A 155 5.02 5.33 -18.77
N VAL A 156 5.94 4.59 -18.13
CA VAL A 156 5.60 3.64 -17.07
C VAL A 156 4.81 4.33 -15.96
N THR A 157 5.30 5.47 -15.45
CA THR A 157 4.60 6.16 -14.35
C THR A 157 3.25 6.76 -14.77
N GLU A 158 3.12 7.26 -15.99
CA GLU A 158 1.87 7.81 -16.52
C GLU A 158 0.78 6.74 -16.66
N ILE A 159 1.15 5.53 -17.11
CA ILE A 159 0.24 4.38 -17.22
C ILE A 159 -0.08 3.79 -15.84
N THR A 160 0.92 3.68 -14.96
CA THR A 160 0.75 3.03 -13.64
C THR A 160 -0.17 3.83 -12.73
N ARG A 161 -0.06 5.16 -12.74
CA ARG A 161 -0.79 6.05 -11.83
C ARG A 161 -2.31 5.80 -11.78
N PRO A 162 -3.07 5.83 -12.89
CA PRO A 162 -4.51 5.55 -12.85
C PRO A 162 -4.81 4.13 -12.36
N LEU A 163 -3.94 3.14 -12.62
CA LEU A 163 -4.11 1.78 -12.10
C LEU A 163 -3.99 1.74 -10.58
N LEU A 164 -3.03 2.48 -10.00
CA LEU A 164 -2.87 2.60 -8.54
C LEU A 164 -4.10 3.26 -7.90
N MET A 165 -4.61 4.35 -8.51
CA MET A 165 -5.80 5.04 -8.01
C MET A 165 -7.06 4.15 -8.02
N ASN A 166 -7.12 3.18 -8.93
CA ASN A 166 -8.20 2.23 -9.08
C ASN A 166 -7.90 0.85 -8.43
N THR A 167 -6.89 0.76 -7.55
CA THR A 167 -6.53 -0.48 -6.85
C THR A 167 -6.60 -0.27 -5.33
N GLY A 168 -7.46 -1.03 -4.65
CA GLY A 168 -7.52 -1.07 -3.19
C GLY A 168 -8.36 0.05 -2.60
N VAL A 169 -7.86 0.76 -1.58
CA VAL A 169 -8.65 1.76 -0.84
C VAL A 169 -8.71 3.06 -1.64
N PRO A 170 -9.91 3.66 -1.84
CA PRO A 170 -10.04 4.92 -2.57
C PRO A 170 -9.47 6.12 -1.78
N ASN A 171 -9.43 7.30 -2.42
CA ASN A 171 -8.98 8.56 -1.83
C ASN A 171 -7.50 8.58 -1.43
N TYR A 172 -6.65 8.05 -2.30
CA TYR A 172 -5.20 8.19 -2.19
C TYR A 172 -4.63 8.80 -3.47
N ALA A 173 -3.65 9.68 -3.30
CA ALA A 173 -2.76 10.10 -4.37
C ALA A 173 -1.44 9.34 -4.26
N TYR A 174 -0.82 9.07 -5.40
CA TYR A 174 0.42 8.30 -5.49
C TYR A 174 1.54 9.10 -6.13
N GLU A 175 2.73 8.92 -5.59
CA GLU A 175 3.99 9.35 -6.19
C GLU A 175 4.91 8.14 -6.36
N MET A 176 5.80 8.21 -7.33
CA MET A 176 6.66 7.08 -7.70
C MET A 176 8.07 7.56 -7.99
N LEU A 177 9.06 6.80 -7.56
CA LEU A 177 10.44 6.89 -7.99
C LEU A 177 10.83 5.55 -8.61
N ILE A 178 11.44 5.59 -9.80
CA ILE A 178 12.04 4.42 -10.45
C ILE A 178 13.50 4.76 -10.69
N VAL A 179 14.41 3.99 -10.10
CA VAL A 179 15.85 4.15 -10.20
C VAL A 179 16.44 2.94 -10.89
N ARG A 180 17.33 3.16 -11.86
CA ARG A 180 18.07 2.06 -12.48
C ARG A 180 19.12 1.54 -11.50
N ALA A 181 18.98 0.30 -11.06
CA ALA A 181 19.96 -0.34 -10.18
C ALA A 181 20.95 -1.13 -11.05
N THR A 182 22.04 -0.49 -11.50
CA THR A 182 23.11 -1.21 -12.22
C THR A 182 23.99 -1.99 -11.25
N GLU A 183 24.29 -3.26 -11.57
CA GLU A 183 24.67 -4.28 -10.58
C GLU A 183 26.07 -4.17 -9.93
N LYS A 184 26.84 -3.08 -10.09
CA LYS A 184 28.22 -3.03 -9.55
C LYS A 184 28.67 -1.71 -8.94
N GLU A 185 28.09 -0.58 -9.34
CA GLU A 185 28.55 0.73 -8.87
C GLU A 185 27.42 1.63 -8.37
N TYR A 186 26.46 1.03 -7.65
CA TYR A 186 25.26 1.70 -7.16
C TYR A 186 24.92 1.27 -5.73
N ASP A 187 24.43 2.22 -4.93
CA ASP A 187 23.89 1.97 -3.60
C ASP A 187 22.65 2.84 -3.35
N LEU A 188 21.70 2.30 -2.59
CA LEU A 188 20.46 2.99 -2.20
C LEU A 188 20.20 2.81 -0.72
N TYR A 189 20.10 3.93 -0.04
CA TYR A 189 19.53 4.07 1.30
C TYR A 189 18.11 4.63 1.21
N PHE A 190 17.22 4.14 2.06
CA PHE A 190 15.86 4.62 2.18
C PHE A 190 15.42 4.58 3.63
N GLU A 191 14.68 5.58 4.03
CA GLU A 191 14.03 5.64 5.33
C GLU A 191 12.76 6.48 5.25
N GLY A 192 11.69 5.96 5.84
CA GLY A 192 10.41 6.65 5.88
C GLY A 192 9.40 5.95 6.77
N PHE A 193 8.20 6.53 6.82
CA PHE A 193 7.06 5.89 7.45
C PHE A 193 6.45 4.82 6.54
N ASP A 194 6.60 3.54 6.91
CA ASP A 194 6.08 2.38 6.15
C ASP A 194 4.58 2.43 5.84
N ARG A 195 3.82 3.24 6.59
CA ARG A 195 2.38 3.47 6.34
C ARG A 195 2.13 4.18 5.01
N TYR A 196 3.04 5.07 4.61
CA TYR A 196 2.91 5.96 3.46
C TYR A 196 3.82 5.55 2.31
N TYR A 197 4.91 4.81 2.57
CA TYR A 197 5.91 4.50 1.55
C TYR A 197 6.25 3.02 1.49
N SER A 198 6.66 2.58 0.31
CA SER A 198 7.18 1.24 0.08
C SER A 198 8.34 1.26 -0.89
N LEU A 199 9.49 0.73 -0.44
CA LEU A 199 10.64 0.44 -1.28
C LEU A 199 10.57 -1.01 -1.78
N ARG A 200 10.92 -1.23 -3.04
CA ARG A 200 11.30 -2.54 -3.60
C ARG A 200 12.61 -2.42 -4.32
N LYS A 201 13.54 -3.32 -4.01
CA LYS A 201 14.84 -3.41 -4.68
C LYS A 201 14.82 -4.48 -5.77
N ASN A 202 15.59 -4.24 -6.83
CA ASN A 202 15.81 -5.19 -7.93
C ASN A 202 14.52 -5.73 -8.59
N VAL A 203 13.58 -4.84 -8.88
CA VAL A 203 12.42 -5.11 -9.73
C VAL A 203 12.88 -5.06 -11.19
N SER A 204 13.36 -6.19 -11.71
CA SER A 204 13.83 -6.30 -13.10
C SER A 204 14.96 -5.30 -13.44
N GLY A 205 15.91 -5.10 -12.53
CA GLY A 205 17.01 -4.13 -12.68
C GLY A 205 16.68 -2.71 -12.22
N PHE A 206 15.57 -2.51 -11.51
CA PHE A 206 15.16 -1.22 -10.96
C PHE A 206 14.93 -1.29 -9.46
N ASP A 207 15.31 -0.23 -8.75
CA ASP A 207 14.77 0.03 -7.42
C ASP A 207 13.59 0.99 -7.55
N THR A 208 12.49 0.70 -6.84
CA THR A 208 11.26 1.48 -6.93
C THR A 208 10.79 1.91 -5.56
N ILE A 209 10.36 3.17 -5.43
CA ILE A 209 9.68 3.68 -4.25
C ILE A 209 8.29 4.16 -4.67
N ILE A 210 7.25 3.69 -3.97
CA ILE A 210 5.88 4.20 -4.12
C ILE A 210 5.51 4.92 -2.83
N GLY A 211 5.09 6.17 -2.95
CA GLY A 211 4.49 6.95 -1.88
C GLY A 211 2.99 7.07 -2.08
N ARG A 212 2.23 7.08 -0.98
CA ARG A 212 0.80 7.36 -0.97
C ARG A 212 0.44 8.37 0.12
N ILE A 213 -0.46 9.30 -0.21
CA ILE A 213 -1.09 10.19 0.78
C ILE A 213 -2.60 10.14 0.67
N PRO A 214 -3.33 10.21 1.80
CA PRO A 214 -4.77 10.42 1.77
C PRO A 214 -5.11 11.72 1.04
N LEU A 215 -5.95 11.63 0.01
CA LEU A 215 -6.45 12.77 -0.73
C LEU A 215 -7.84 12.46 -1.27
N ASN A 216 -8.84 13.19 -0.77
CA ASN A 216 -10.12 13.26 -1.45
C ASN A 216 -10.03 14.29 -2.57
N SER A 217 -9.90 13.82 -3.82
CA SER A 217 -9.77 14.67 -5.01
C SER A 217 -11.01 15.52 -5.29
N THR A 218 -12.15 15.23 -4.68
CA THR A 218 -13.37 16.04 -4.78
C THR A 218 -13.41 17.19 -3.76
N ASN A 219 -12.58 17.12 -2.71
CA ASN A 219 -12.52 18.15 -1.67
C ASN A 219 -11.44 19.21 -2.00
N PRO A 220 -11.83 20.46 -2.32
CA PRO A 220 -10.86 21.51 -2.64
C PRO A 220 -9.95 21.89 -1.47
N HIS A 221 -10.41 21.74 -0.22
CA HIS A 221 -9.60 22.05 0.97
C HIS A 221 -8.43 21.06 1.13
N ASP A 222 -8.64 19.77 0.83
CA ASP A 222 -7.59 18.76 0.92
C ASP A 222 -6.49 19.03 -0.12
N LYS A 223 -6.88 19.41 -1.35
CA LYS A 223 -5.93 19.83 -2.39
C LYS A 223 -5.13 21.06 -1.97
N LEU A 224 -5.79 22.07 -1.41
CA LEU A 224 -5.12 23.28 -0.95
C LEU A 224 -4.14 23.00 0.18
N LYS A 225 -4.50 22.13 1.13
CA LYS A 225 -3.63 21.70 2.23
C LYS A 225 -2.38 20.99 1.70
N ILE A 226 -2.53 20.07 0.75
CA ILE A 226 -1.38 19.39 0.12
C ILE A 226 -0.50 20.39 -0.62
N LYS A 227 -1.11 21.29 -1.40
CA LYS A 227 -0.40 22.33 -2.14
C LYS A 227 0.42 23.24 -1.20
N GLY A 228 -0.18 23.69 -0.10
CA GLY A 228 0.50 24.49 0.92
C GLY A 228 1.67 23.75 1.56
N ARG A 229 1.49 22.44 1.83
CA ARG A 229 2.57 21.59 2.37
C ARG A 229 3.72 21.41 1.37
N MET A 230 3.44 21.18 0.08
CA MET A 230 4.49 21.14 -0.96
C MET A 230 5.30 22.45 -1.01
N ALA A 231 4.63 23.60 -0.92
CA ALA A 231 5.31 24.89 -0.92
C ALA A 231 6.22 25.09 0.30
N HIS A 232 5.75 24.72 1.49
CA HIS A 232 6.56 24.72 2.73
C HIS A 232 7.80 23.84 2.60
N LEU A 233 7.64 22.61 2.10
CA LEU A 233 8.74 21.67 1.94
C LEU A 233 9.77 22.11 0.90
N ASN A 234 9.34 22.77 -0.18
CA ASN A 234 10.26 23.37 -1.15
C ASN A 234 11.13 24.44 -0.50
N ASN A 235 10.58 25.28 0.39
CA ASN A 235 11.37 26.26 1.14
C ASN A 235 12.38 25.58 2.07
N LEU A 236 11.94 24.56 2.83
CA LEU A 236 12.82 23.78 3.72
C LEU A 236 13.98 23.11 2.95
N ALA A 237 13.74 22.69 1.70
CA ALA A 237 14.77 22.06 0.88
C ALA A 237 15.91 23.01 0.49
N TYR A 238 15.68 24.32 0.40
CA TYR A 238 16.75 25.29 0.12
C TYR A 238 17.78 25.32 1.26
N ASP A 239 17.32 25.39 2.51
CA ASP A 239 18.18 25.38 3.69
C ASP A 239 18.88 24.03 3.85
N LEU A 240 18.15 22.94 3.57
CA LEU A 240 18.69 21.59 3.61
C LEU A 240 19.80 21.38 2.56
N ASN A 241 19.67 21.99 1.38
CA ASN A 241 20.71 21.91 0.35
C ASN A 241 22.03 22.49 0.84
N ALA A 242 22.03 23.69 1.43
CA ALA A 242 23.26 24.29 1.97
C ALA A 242 23.92 23.38 3.02
N THR A 243 23.11 22.78 3.91
CA THR A 243 23.57 21.83 4.93
C THR A 243 24.19 20.58 4.29
N ILE A 244 23.51 19.97 3.31
CA ILE A 244 24.00 18.78 2.61
C ILE A 244 25.31 19.08 1.88
N GLN A 245 25.40 20.19 1.15
CA GLN A 245 26.64 20.56 0.44
C GLN A 245 27.82 20.69 1.40
N PHE A 246 27.60 21.34 2.55
CA PHE A 246 28.64 21.53 3.56
C PHE A 246 29.08 20.21 4.22
N GLU A 247 28.14 19.38 4.66
CA GLU A 247 28.47 18.14 5.37
C GLU A 247 28.99 17.04 4.44
N MET A 248 28.50 16.97 3.21
CA MET A 248 29.03 16.01 2.23
C MET A 248 30.50 16.26 1.90
N GLY A 249 31.00 17.49 2.03
CA GLY A 249 32.44 17.77 1.94
C GLY A 249 33.30 16.98 2.94
N LYS A 250 32.70 16.48 4.03
CA LYS A 250 33.38 15.65 5.05
C LYS A 250 32.95 14.19 4.98
N LEU A 251 31.71 13.92 4.57
CA LEU A 251 31.07 12.60 4.68
C LEU A 251 31.13 11.76 3.40
N TYR A 252 31.47 12.34 2.25
CA TYR A 252 31.40 11.64 0.96
C TYR A 252 32.18 10.32 0.91
N ASN A 253 33.32 10.24 1.61
CA ASN A 253 34.15 9.03 1.65
C ASN A 253 33.66 7.97 2.66
N ALA A 254 32.50 8.17 3.29
CA ALA A 254 31.95 7.21 4.24
C ALA A 254 31.70 5.85 3.56
N PRO A 255 32.00 4.73 4.23
CA PRO A 255 31.87 3.39 3.65
C PRO A 255 30.44 3.06 3.17
N THR A 256 29.43 3.52 3.90
CA THR A 256 28.03 3.18 3.64
C THR A 256 27.14 4.42 3.63
N LEU A 257 26.07 4.37 2.85
CA LEU A 257 25.05 5.41 2.86
C LEU A 257 24.37 5.57 4.22
N SER A 258 24.24 4.49 5.00
CA SER A 258 23.68 4.55 6.35
C SER A 258 24.49 5.44 7.30
N MET A 259 25.82 5.49 7.15
CA MET A 259 26.66 6.39 7.95
C MET A 259 26.46 7.85 7.56
N ILE A 260 26.39 8.14 6.25
CA ILE A 260 26.06 9.47 5.74
C ILE A 260 24.68 9.89 6.27
N ALA A 261 23.70 9.00 6.18
CA ALA A 261 22.35 9.25 6.66
C ALA A 261 22.29 9.55 8.16
N ALA A 262 23.04 8.82 8.97
CA ALA A 262 23.10 9.03 10.41
C ALA A 262 23.70 10.39 10.79
N GLU A 263 24.75 10.83 10.11
CA GLU A 263 25.38 12.13 10.38
C GLU A 263 24.51 13.31 9.91
N LEU A 264 23.93 13.22 8.70
CA LEU A 264 23.04 14.28 8.19
C LEU A 264 21.82 14.51 9.10
N LYS A 265 21.29 13.47 9.74
CA LYS A 265 20.18 13.60 10.71
C LYS A 265 20.54 14.31 12.00
N LYS A 266 21.80 14.25 12.44
CA LYS A 266 22.23 14.93 13.67
C LYS A 266 22.30 16.45 13.47
N ILE A 267 22.56 16.87 12.24
CA ILE A 267 22.92 18.25 11.89
C ILE A 267 21.70 18.99 11.32
N GLY A 268 20.84 18.30 10.56
CA GLY A 268 19.55 18.84 10.16
C GLY A 268 18.53 18.68 11.28
N THR A 269 17.89 19.78 11.73
CA THR A 269 16.65 19.72 12.51
C THR A 269 15.71 18.73 11.83
N GLN A 270 15.33 17.63 12.51
CA GLN A 270 14.72 16.41 11.94
C GLN A 270 13.80 16.71 10.75
N PHE A 271 14.38 16.71 9.54
CA PHE A 271 13.68 17.03 8.31
C PHE A 271 12.73 15.89 7.91
N ILE A 272 12.96 14.69 8.47
CA ILE A 272 12.03 13.57 8.44
C ILE A 272 11.09 13.66 9.65
N SER A 273 9.84 14.04 9.41
CA SER A 273 8.80 14.11 10.44
C SER A 273 7.42 14.09 9.80
N ARG A 274 6.35 14.00 10.60
CA ARG A 274 4.98 14.05 10.07
C ARG A 274 4.64 15.39 9.42
N ASP A 275 5.26 16.46 9.91
CA ASP A 275 4.99 17.85 9.48
C ASP A 275 5.94 18.31 8.36
N ASN A 276 7.15 17.72 8.30
CA ASN A 276 8.14 17.95 7.25
C ASN A 276 8.10 16.83 6.19
N PHE A 277 9.24 16.32 5.72
CA PHE A 277 9.28 15.23 4.77
C PHE A 277 8.92 13.91 5.45
N HIS A 278 8.08 13.09 4.82
CA HIS A 278 7.69 11.78 5.37
C HIS A 278 8.72 10.70 5.15
N CYS A 279 9.53 10.83 4.10
CA CYS A 279 10.63 9.91 3.85
C CYS A 279 11.73 10.56 3.01
N TRP A 280 12.84 9.86 2.91
CA TRP A 280 13.94 10.21 2.02
C TRP A 280 14.68 8.99 1.52
N ALA A 281 15.39 9.20 0.42
CA ALA A 281 16.33 8.24 -0.15
C ALA A 281 17.66 8.92 -0.45
N ILE A 282 18.75 8.17 -0.31
CA ILE A 282 20.06 8.56 -0.81
C ILE A 282 20.43 7.54 -1.88
N LEU A 283 20.69 8.03 -3.08
CA LEU A 283 21.28 7.25 -4.17
C LEU A 283 22.75 7.64 -4.25
N ARG A 284 23.62 6.65 -4.42
CA ARG A 284 25.04 6.85 -4.71
C ARG A 284 25.42 5.99 -5.89
N GLU A 285 26.02 6.61 -6.90
CA GLU A 285 26.70 5.89 -7.96
C GLU A 285 28.16 6.33 -8.03
N TRP A 286 29.05 5.41 -8.38
CA TRP A 286 30.47 5.72 -8.53
C TRP A 286 31.03 5.26 -9.85
N ALA A 287 32.05 5.97 -10.32
CA ALA A 287 32.68 5.64 -11.58
C ALA A 287 33.38 4.26 -11.47
N PRO A 288 33.32 3.41 -12.51
CA PRO A 288 33.96 2.10 -12.45
C PRO A 288 35.48 2.20 -12.30
N LYS A 289 36.09 3.31 -12.77
CA LYS A 289 37.53 3.59 -12.72
C LYS A 289 37.82 4.98 -12.12
N PHE A 290 39.02 5.19 -11.60
CA PHE A 290 39.46 6.47 -11.00
C PHE A 290 39.48 7.65 -11.98
N TRP A 291 39.66 7.39 -13.28
CA TRP A 291 39.82 8.41 -14.32
C TRP A 291 38.64 8.51 -15.30
N SER A 292 37.50 7.88 -15.00
CA SER A 292 36.29 7.99 -15.82
C SER A 292 35.49 9.22 -15.44
N SER A 293 34.65 9.69 -16.38
CA SER A 293 33.62 10.69 -16.09
C SER A 293 32.74 10.24 -14.93
N CYS A 294 32.27 11.22 -14.17
CA CYS A 294 31.28 10.98 -13.12
C CYS A 294 30.06 10.27 -13.70
N PRO A 295 29.54 9.23 -13.02
CA PRO A 295 28.32 8.58 -13.46
C PRO A 295 27.15 9.55 -13.36
N THR A 296 26.11 9.28 -14.14
CA THR A 296 24.81 9.93 -14.00
C THR A 296 23.81 8.92 -13.48
N ILE A 297 23.20 9.22 -12.33
CA ILE A 297 22.16 8.36 -11.76
C ILE A 297 20.92 8.44 -12.64
N ASP A 298 20.61 7.36 -13.34
CA ASP A 298 19.44 7.23 -14.19
C ASP A 298 18.20 6.95 -13.31
N TYR A 299 17.38 7.98 -13.09
CA TYR A 299 16.12 7.84 -12.36
C TYR A 299 15.01 8.71 -12.95
N PHE A 300 13.77 8.32 -12.66
CA PHE A 300 12.58 9.12 -12.94
C PHE A 300 11.69 9.21 -11.70
N SER A 301 11.30 10.44 -11.35
CA SER A 301 10.39 10.74 -10.25
C SER A 301 9.07 11.31 -10.78
N SER A 302 7.96 10.85 -10.22
CA SER A 302 6.60 11.17 -10.63
C SER A 302 5.81 11.66 -9.42
N SER A 303 5.60 12.98 -9.32
CA SER A 303 5.00 13.67 -8.17
C SER A 303 3.48 13.51 -8.07
N TYR A 304 2.86 13.77 -6.92
CA TYR A 304 1.40 13.67 -6.78
C TYR A 304 0.65 14.54 -7.82
N ASN A 305 -0.44 14.03 -8.40
CA ASN A 305 -1.26 14.77 -9.37
C ASN A 305 -2.19 15.80 -8.69
N VAL A 306 -1.64 16.68 -7.86
CA VAL A 306 -2.41 17.72 -7.15
C VAL A 306 -2.12 19.11 -7.71
N SER A 307 -0.89 19.35 -8.15
CA SER A 307 -0.44 20.61 -8.70
C SER A 307 0.82 20.42 -9.55
N ASP A 308 1.26 21.47 -10.23
CA ASP A 308 2.52 21.47 -10.98
C ASP A 308 3.76 21.44 -10.07
N MET A 309 3.60 21.61 -8.75
CA MET A 309 4.71 21.49 -7.81
C MET A 309 5.10 20.02 -7.59
N SER A 310 6.41 19.77 -7.56
CA SER A 310 6.93 18.45 -7.22
C SER A 310 6.73 18.15 -5.74
N SER A 311 6.23 16.95 -5.43
CA SER A 311 6.20 16.37 -4.07
C SER A 311 7.49 15.64 -3.71
N ILE A 312 8.37 15.44 -4.69
CA ILE A 312 9.69 14.84 -4.53
C ILE A 312 10.73 15.92 -4.81
N THR A 313 11.47 16.32 -3.80
CA THR A 313 12.58 17.27 -3.94
C THR A 313 13.88 16.50 -4.10
N THR A 314 14.65 16.79 -5.15
CA THR A 314 15.95 16.17 -5.38
C THR A 314 17.07 17.18 -5.21
N LEU A 315 18.04 16.83 -4.36
CA LEU A 315 19.29 17.57 -4.18
C LEU A 315 20.45 16.69 -4.67
N SER A 316 21.49 17.29 -5.23
CA SER A 316 22.63 16.58 -5.81
C SER A 316 23.94 17.01 -5.20
N TYR A 317 24.84 16.06 -4.99
CA TYR A 317 26.23 16.32 -4.61
C TYR A 317 27.15 15.47 -5.49
N THR A 318 28.15 16.10 -6.10
CA THR A 318 29.12 15.42 -6.96
C THR A 318 30.50 15.52 -6.34
N ASN A 319 31.10 14.39 -5.97
CA ASN A 319 32.51 14.31 -5.67
C ASN A 319 33.27 13.96 -6.95
N ARG A 320 34.04 14.91 -7.50
CA ARG A 320 34.78 14.70 -8.76
C ARG A 320 35.87 13.63 -8.70
N GLY A 321 36.23 13.14 -7.51
CA GLY A 321 37.29 12.17 -7.33
C GLY A 321 38.68 12.76 -7.59
N ASN A 322 39.70 11.91 -7.53
CA ASN A 322 41.10 12.22 -7.83
C ASN A 322 41.86 10.93 -8.21
N ILE A 323 43.18 11.01 -8.32
CA ILE A 323 44.02 9.87 -8.76
C ILE A 323 43.93 8.63 -7.85
N PHE A 324 43.45 8.78 -6.61
CA PHE A 324 43.24 7.72 -5.63
C PHE A 324 41.77 7.51 -5.27
N GLN A 325 40.84 8.26 -5.89
CA GLN A 325 39.44 8.24 -5.52
C GLN A 325 38.51 8.34 -6.73
N LYS A 326 37.56 7.41 -6.82
CA LYS A 326 36.57 7.39 -7.92
C LYS A 326 35.69 8.64 -7.85
N CYS A 327 35.23 9.12 -9.01
CA CYS A 327 34.16 10.10 -9.00
C CYS A 327 32.88 9.43 -8.47
N GLU A 328 32.13 10.15 -7.62
CA GLU A 328 30.87 9.69 -7.04
C GLU A 328 29.80 10.75 -7.21
N GLU A 329 28.61 10.31 -7.60
CA GLU A 329 27.41 11.13 -7.69
C GLU A 329 26.44 10.69 -6.58
N PHE A 330 25.90 11.67 -5.86
CA PHE A 330 24.90 11.46 -4.83
C PHE A 330 23.63 12.21 -5.18
N ARG A 331 22.49 11.53 -5.02
CA ARG A 331 21.16 12.15 -5.11
C ARG A 331 20.41 11.93 -3.80
N PHE A 332 19.99 13.03 -3.20
CA PHE A 332 19.17 13.04 -2.00
C PHE A 332 17.75 13.37 -2.42
N LEU A 333 16.83 12.40 -2.25
CA LEU A 333 15.43 12.56 -2.62
C LEU A 333 14.60 12.65 -1.35
N PHE A 334 13.84 13.74 -1.22
CA PHE A 334 12.97 14.00 -0.08
C PHE A 334 11.52 13.97 -0.55
N PHE A 335 10.68 13.22 0.17
CA PHE A 335 9.30 12.96 -0.22
C PHE A 335 8.34 13.54 0.80
N MET A 336 7.21 14.06 0.31
CA MET A 336 6.21 14.76 1.12
C MET A 336 5.29 13.84 1.94
#